data_AF-A0A1V5GUI9-F1
#
_entry.id   AF-A0A1V5GUI9-F1
#
_cell.length_a   1.000
_cell.length_b   1.000
_cell.length_c   1.000
_cell.angle_alpha   90.00
_cell.angle_beta   90.00
_cell.angle_gamma   90.00
#
_symmetry.space_group_name_H-M   'P 1'
#
loop_
_entity.id
_entity.type
_entity.pdbx_description
1 polymer ?
#
loop_
_entity_poly.entity_id
_entity_poly.type
_entity_poly.pdbx_seq_one_letter_code
_entity_poly.pdbx_strand_id
1 'polypeptide(L)' 'MLAVNNCEIEKAFQAHSRVVTLALKNGNKLIAKEPQIDDIINIIRGAESKCGKIPIGTE' A
#
# COMPACT_ATOMS: atom_id res chain seq x y z
N MET A 1 -10.90 0.59 -2.73
CA MET A 1 -10.63 1.27 -1.43
C MET A 1 -10.99 0.45 -0.17
N LEU A 2 -11.57 -0.76 -0.27
CA LEU A 2 -11.94 -1.57 0.91
C LEU A 2 -10.73 -2.08 1.73
N ALA A 3 -9.67 -2.55 1.06
CA ALA A 3 -8.53 -3.18 1.74
C ALA A 3 -7.72 -2.24 2.68
N VAL A 4 -7.60 -0.96 2.29
CA VAL A 4 -6.93 0.07 3.10
C VAL A 4 -7.71 0.36 4.38
N ASN A 5 -9.03 0.56 4.25
CA ASN A 5 -9.90 0.93 5.36
C ASN A 5 -10.19 -0.22 6.33
N ASN A 6 -10.00 -1.46 5.89
CA ASN A 6 -10.15 -2.68 6.69
C ASN A 6 -8.85 -3.11 7.37
N CYS A 7 -7.76 -2.32 7.25
CA CYS A 7 -6.48 -2.65 7.87
C CYS A 7 -5.91 -4.00 7.43
N GLU A 8 -6.24 -4.40 6.20
CA GLU A 8 -5.82 -5.68 5.63
C GLU A 8 -4.43 -5.59 5.00
N ILE A 9 -3.89 -4.38 4.84
CA ILE A 9 -2.55 -4.16 4.29
C ILE A 9 -1.49 -4.50 5.36
N GLU A 10 -0.56 -5.35 4.97
CA GLU A 10 0.62 -5.70 5.77
C GLU A 10 1.82 -4.85 5.37
N LYS A 11 2.04 -4.66 4.07
CA LYS A 11 3.15 -3.87 3.53
C LYS A 11 2.83 -3.33 2.15
N ALA A 12 3.46 -2.22 1.81
CA ALA A 12 3.42 -1.64 0.47
C ALA A 12 4.84 -1.56 -0.11
N PHE A 13 4.94 -1.86 -1.41
CA PHE A 13 6.20 -1.82 -2.13
C PHE A 13 6.01 -1.18 -3.51
N GLN A 14 6.94 -0.32 -3.91
CA GLN A 14 6.99 0.24 -5.26
C GLN A 14 8.30 -0.14 -5.95
N ALA A 15 8.20 -0.61 -7.19
CA ALA A 15 9.33 -0.76 -8.09
C ALA A 15 9.55 0.50 -8.93
N HIS A 16 10.79 0.77 -9.37
CA HIS A 16 11.12 1.87 -10.29
C HIS A 16 10.28 1.89 -11.58
N SER A 17 9.72 0.73 -11.98
CA SER A 17 8.77 0.57 -13.09
C SER A 17 7.38 1.19 -12.85
N ARG A 18 7.19 1.91 -11.73
CA ARG A 18 5.93 2.49 -11.27
C ARG A 18 4.86 1.45 -10.92
N VAL A 19 5.30 0.22 -10.68
CA VAL A 19 4.44 -0.86 -10.21
C VAL A 19 4.41 -0.80 -8.70
N VAL A 20 3.20 -0.73 -8.15
CA VAL A 20 2.95 -0.74 -6.71
C VAL A 20 2.26 -2.03 -6.34
N THR A 21 2.82 -2.70 -5.34
CA THR A 21 2.34 -3.96 -4.79
C THR A 21 1.95 -3.74 -3.34
N LEU A 22 0.69 -3.98 -3.02
CA LEU A 22 0.19 -4.06 -1.64
C LEU A 22 0.08 -5.53 -1.27
N ALA A 23 0.84 -5.96 -0.26
CA ALA A 23 0.63 -7.28 0.32
C ALA A 23 -0.41 -7.19 1.43
N LEU A 24 -1.39 -8.07 1.37
CA LEU A 24 -2.45 -8.17 2.36
C LEU A 24 -2.14 -9.28 3.37
N LYS A 25 -2.64 -9.12 4.60
CA LYS A 25 -2.46 -10.07 5.72
C LYS A 25 -3.02 -11.47 5.43
N ASN A 26 -3.98 -11.57 4.50
CA ASN A 26 -4.55 -12.84 4.05
C ASN A 26 -3.68 -13.56 3.00
N GLY A 27 -2.50 -13.03 2.66
CA GLY A 27 -1.59 -13.58 1.67
C GLY A 27 -1.84 -13.09 0.24
N ASN A 28 -2.94 -12.37 -0.01
CA ASN A 28 -3.23 -11.82 -1.33
C ASN A 28 -2.36 -10.60 -1.63
N LYS A 29 -2.20 -10.30 -2.93
CA LYS A 29 -1.47 -9.13 -3.41
C LYS A 29 -2.34 -8.31 -4.34
N LEU A 30 -2.38 -7.01 -4.12
CA LEU A 30 -2.95 -6.05 -5.06
C LEU A 30 -1.81 -5.38 -5.81
N ILE A 31 -1.89 -5.40 -7.13
CA ILE A 31 -0.86 -4.80 -7.99
C ILE A 31 -1.53 -3.70 -8.81
N ALA A 32 -0.97 -2.50 -8.73
CA ALA A 32 -1.39 -1.34 -9.51
C ALA A 32 -0.17 -0.77 -10.22
N LYS A 33 -0.39 -0.14 -11.37
CA LYS A 33 0.64 0.65 -12.06
C LYS A 33 0.22 2.10 -11.97
N GLU A 34 0.88 2.87 -11.11
CA GLU A 34 0.46 4.25 -10.83
C GLU A 34 1.53 5.24 -11.31
N PRO A 35 1.13 6.28 -12.06
CA PRO A 35 2.08 7.26 -12.57
C PRO A 35 2.77 8.06 -11.46
N GLN A 36 2.13 8.19 -10.29
CA GLN A 36 2.62 8.93 -9.13
C GLN A 36 2.40 8.11 -7.86
N ILE A 37 3.46 7.90 -7.09
CA ILE A 37 3.44 7.12 -5.85
C ILE A 37 2.83 7.88 -4.67
N ASP A 38 2.89 9.21 -4.70
CA ASP A 38 2.47 10.07 -3.59
C ASP A 38 1.00 9.85 -3.20
N ASP A 39 0.10 9.62 -4.16
CA ASP A 39 -1.31 9.36 -3.86
C ASP A 39 -1.51 8.08 -3.05
N ILE A 40 -0.81 7.00 -3.40
CA ILE A 40 -0.88 5.74 -2.66
C ILE A 40 -0.26 5.89 -1.27
N ILE A 41 0.89 6.55 -1.18
CA ILE A 41 1.55 6.79 0.12
C ILE A 41 0.62 7.60 1.01
N ASN A 42 -0.04 8.63 0.48
CA ASN A 42 -0.98 9.46 1.24
C ASN A 42 -2.19 8.64 1.73
N ILE A 43 -2.73 7.76 0.88
CA ILE A 43 -3.82 6.85 1.25
C ILE A 43 -3.37 5.87 2.35
N ILE A 44 -2.18 5.29 2.24
CA ILE A 44 -1.63 4.36 3.24
C ILE A 44 -1.34 5.07 4.55
N ARG A 45 -0.67 6.23 4.52
CA ARG A 45 -0.40 7.06 5.70
C ARG A 45 -1.67 7.51 6.40
N GLY A 46 -2.69 7.88 5.64
CA GLY A 46 -4.01 8.21 6.19
C GLY A 46 -4.65 7.02 6.92
N ALA A 47 -4.35 5.79 6.48
CA ALA A 47 -4.82 4.59 7.15
C ALA A 47 -3.97 4.19 8.36
N GLU A 48 -2.69 4.62 8.46
CA GLU A 48 -1.82 4.27 9.60
C GLU A 48 -2.40 4.71 10.95
N SER A 49 -3.09 5.86 10.99
CA SER A 49 -3.78 6.33 12.20
C SER A 49 -4.88 5.38 12.69
N LYS A 50 -5.47 4.57 11.80
CA LYS A 50 -6.51 3.58 12.12
C LYS A 50 -5.96 2.17 12.22
N CYS A 51 -4.99 1.83 11.39
CA CYS A 51 -4.56 0.46 11.11
C CYS A 51 -3.19 0.10 11.71
N GLY A 52 -2.53 1.07 12.36
CA GLY A 52 -1.15 0.95 12.80
C GLY A 52 -0.17 1.21 11.66
N LYS A 53 1.12 1.29 12.01
CA LYS A 53 2.18 1.61 11.06
C LYS A 53 2.24 0.58 9.93
N ILE A 54 2.20 1.03 8.68
CA ILE A 54 2.29 0.18 7.50
C ILE A 54 3.67 0.40 6.88
N PRO A 55 4.55 -0.61 6.86
CA PRO A 55 5.87 -0.48 6.24
C PRO A 55 5.72 -0.24 4.72
N ILE A 56 6.40 0.81 4.26
CA ILE A 56 6.47 1.21 2.85
C ILE A 56 7.93 1.08 2.41
N GLY A 57 8.17 0.33 1.34
CA GLY A 57 9.47 0.24 0.69
C GLY A 57 9.41 0.71 -0.75
N THR A 58 10.49 1.29 -1.25
CA THR A 58 10.68 1.67 -2.65
C THR A 58 11.99 1.06 -3.13
N GLU A 59 12.00 0.54 -4.35
CA GLU A 59 13.23 0.29 -5.11
C GLU A 59 13.74 1.63 -5.67
#